data_AF-A0A6H1LMB2-F1
#
_entry.id   AF-A0A6H1LMB2-F1
#
_cell.length_a   1.000
_cell.length_b   1.000
_cell.length_c   1.000
_cell.angle_alpha   90.00
_cell.angle_beta   90.00
_cell.angle_gamma   90.00
#
_symmetry.space_group_name_H-M   'P 1'
#
loop_
_entity.id
_entity.type
_entity.pdbx_description
1 polymer ?
#
loop_
_entity_poly.entity_id
_entity_poly.type
_entity_poly.pdbx_seq_one_letter_code
_entity_poly.pdbx_strand_id
1 'polypeptide(L)'
;MLRFRGDDEWFFEVTGYLQNWSVQAARDAIAVDTDLLLPLLDDPDPAVRIATAHALAAASARAQDILSAFHACLLAEHDPAVRAGLVLAIAQLARAHQDSPTVVWMRACWSDPARQPEVRVSTALGWMCLTDLPVPDELLAMLVDLATHETAQLMAPLPWMRAAENTNGDGLHRCLRIMLHPDTPDAQDRDDPWS
;
A
#
# COMPACT_ATOMS: atom_id res chain seq x y z
N MET A 1 -10.01 18.77 4.07
CA MET A 1 -8.64 19.26 3.76
C MET A 1 -7.82 19.40 5.05
N LEU A 2 -7.21 18.31 5.52
CA LEU A 2 -6.27 18.37 6.66
C LEU A 2 -4.94 18.89 6.13
N ARG A 3 -4.74 20.20 6.28
CA ARG A 3 -3.43 20.83 6.15
C ARG A 3 -2.58 20.34 7.32
N PHE A 4 -1.50 19.61 7.05
CA PHE A 4 -0.41 19.49 8.02
C PHE A 4 0.08 20.92 8.32
N ARG A 5 -0.24 21.36 9.53
CA ARG A 5 0.22 22.62 10.14
C ARG A 5 1.71 22.44 10.43
N GLY A 6 2.50 23.50 10.21
CA GLY A 6 3.97 23.43 10.16
C GLY A 6 4.67 22.72 11.33
N ASP A 7 5.81 22.12 11.00
CA ASP A 7 6.69 21.23 11.76
C ASP A 7 7.27 21.71 13.11
N ASP A 8 6.69 22.73 13.76
CA ASP A 8 7.29 23.31 14.98
C ASP A 8 6.41 23.19 16.25
N GLU A 9 5.56 22.17 16.36
CA GLU A 9 4.92 21.79 17.64
C GLU A 9 5.25 20.34 18.02
N TRP A 10 6.17 20.18 18.96
CA TRP A 10 6.57 18.90 19.53
C TRP A 10 5.47 18.33 20.43
N PHE A 11 4.74 17.32 19.96
CA PHE A 11 3.78 16.58 20.77
C PHE A 11 4.42 15.31 21.34
N PHE A 12 4.14 15.04 22.62
CA PHE A 12 4.52 13.78 23.26
C PHE A 12 3.34 12.80 23.17
N GLU A 13 3.60 11.53 22.86
CA GLU A 13 2.65 10.45 23.04
C GLU A 13 2.26 10.32 24.52
N VAL A 14 1.13 9.65 24.80
CA VAL A 14 0.65 9.37 26.17
C VAL A 14 1.71 8.65 27.03
N THR A 15 2.69 8.01 26.39
CA THR A 15 3.82 7.30 27.00
C THR A 15 5.01 8.20 27.34
N GLY A 16 4.98 9.51 27.01
CA GLY A 16 6.05 10.47 27.29
C GLY A 16 7.19 10.48 26.25
N TYR A 17 7.06 9.71 25.17
CA TYR A 17 7.98 9.77 24.03
C TYR A 17 7.55 10.81 23.02
N LEU A 18 8.51 11.30 22.23
CA LEU A 18 8.20 12.14 21.07
C LEU A 18 7.26 11.40 20.12
N GLN A 19 6.29 12.09 19.53
CA GLN A 19 5.35 11.50 18.57
C GLN A 19 6.11 10.69 17.50
N ASN A 20 5.67 9.45 17.26
CA ASN A 20 6.24 8.48 16.32
C ASN A 20 7.49 7.72 16.78
N TRP A 21 7.97 7.88 18.02
CA TRP A 21 9.12 7.10 18.51
C TRP A 21 8.84 5.60 18.51
N SER A 22 7.67 5.19 19.01
CA SER A 22 7.25 3.79 19.08
C SER A 22 7.16 3.15 17.69
N VAL A 23 6.63 3.91 16.73
CA VAL A 23 6.58 3.52 15.32
C VAL A 23 7.98 3.37 14.75
N GLN A 24 8.86 4.36 14.95
CA GLN A 24 10.21 4.30 14.41
C GLN A 24 11.02 3.15 15.00
N ALA A 25 10.92 2.90 16.31
CA ALA A 25 11.56 1.77 16.96
C ALA A 25 11.10 0.42 16.41
N ALA A 26 9.80 0.28 16.09
CA ALA A 26 9.29 -0.92 15.43
C ALA A 26 9.86 -1.10 14.02
N ARG A 27 9.96 -0.01 13.23
CA ARG A 27 10.56 -0.04 11.88
C ARG A 27 12.05 -0.40 11.91
N ASP A 28 12.77 0.10 12.91
CA ASP A 28 14.17 -0.22 13.14
C ASP A 28 14.37 -1.69 13.52
N ALA A 29 13.49 -2.25 14.37
CA ALA A 29 13.50 -3.66 14.70
C ALA A 29 13.28 -4.55 13.46
N ILE A 30 12.33 -4.19 12.60
CA ILE A 30 12.09 -4.90 11.33
C ILE A 30 13.33 -4.83 10.41
N ALA A 31 14.01 -3.68 10.36
CA ALA A 31 15.23 -3.53 9.57
C ALA A 31 16.38 -4.41 10.09
N VAL A 32 16.52 -4.54 11.42
CA VAL A 32 17.48 -5.45 12.06
C VAL A 32 17.14 -6.91 11.75
N ASP A 33 15.87 -7.28 11.83
CA ASP A 33 15.41 -8.66 11.64
C ASP A 33 15.11 -9.01 10.18
N THR A 34 15.50 -8.17 9.22
CA THR A 34 15.23 -8.39 7.79
C THR A 34 15.74 -9.74 7.30
N ASP A 35 16.90 -10.20 7.75
CA ASP A 35 17.44 -11.51 7.34
C ASP A 35 16.62 -12.70 7.89
N LEU A 36 15.88 -12.50 8.99
CA LEU A 36 14.95 -13.50 9.52
C LEU A 36 13.62 -13.52 8.75
N LEU A 37 13.19 -12.36 8.26
CA LEU A 37 11.92 -12.19 7.56
C LEU A 37 12.01 -12.55 6.07
N LEU A 38 13.13 -12.27 5.40
CA LEU A 38 13.29 -12.52 3.96
C LEU A 38 12.95 -13.97 3.54
N PRO A 39 13.37 -15.04 4.26
CA PRO A 39 13.00 -16.41 3.90
C PRO A 39 11.49 -16.68 3.94
N LEU A 40 10.71 -15.92 4.71
CA LEU A 40 9.25 -16.10 4.82
C LEU A 40 8.50 -15.59 3.58
N LEU A 41 9.18 -14.90 2.65
CA LEU A 41 8.62 -14.58 1.33
C LEU A 41 8.43 -15.83 0.47
N ASP A 42 9.09 -16.95 0.79
CA ASP A 42 8.94 -18.23 0.09
C ASP A 42 8.10 -19.25 0.90
N ASP A 43 7.40 -18.80 1.95
CA ASP A 43 6.58 -19.67 2.80
C ASP A 43 5.45 -20.33 1.97
N PRO A 44 5.11 -21.61 2.20
CA PRO A 44 4.02 -22.27 1.48
C PRO A 44 2.65 -21.62 1.69
N ASP A 45 2.42 -20.93 2.81
CA ASP A 45 1.18 -20.22 3.11
C ASP A 45 1.16 -18.81 2.49
N PRO A 46 0.25 -18.52 1.54
CA PRO A 46 0.08 -17.18 0.95
C PRO A 46 -0.14 -16.07 2.00
N ALA A 47 -0.81 -16.38 3.11
CA ALA A 47 -1.06 -15.40 4.17
C ALA A 47 0.24 -14.99 4.88
N VAL A 48 1.15 -15.94 5.09
CA VAL A 48 2.48 -15.66 5.67
C VAL A 48 3.31 -14.81 4.70
N ARG A 49 3.28 -15.11 3.39
CA ARG A 49 3.97 -14.31 2.37
C ARG A 49 3.46 -12.86 2.35
N ILE A 50 2.15 -12.65 2.37
CA ILE A 50 1.52 -11.31 2.40
C ILE A 50 1.90 -10.56 3.68
N ALA A 51 1.80 -11.21 4.84
CA ALA A 51 2.14 -10.61 6.13
C ALA A 51 3.63 -10.22 6.19
N THR A 52 4.50 -11.08 5.66
CA THR A 52 5.94 -10.84 5.58
C THR A 52 6.24 -9.65 4.68
N ALA A 53 5.66 -9.59 3.48
CA ALA A 53 5.83 -8.45 2.58
C ALA A 53 5.34 -7.15 3.22
N HIS A 54 4.21 -7.18 3.90
CA HIS A 54 3.67 -6.01 4.61
C HIS A 54 4.59 -5.55 5.77
N ALA A 55 5.12 -6.49 6.56
CA ALA A 55 6.05 -6.18 7.62
C ALA A 55 7.36 -5.58 7.08
N LEU A 56 7.98 -6.23 6.10
CA LEU A 56 9.22 -5.75 5.46
C LEU A 56 9.05 -4.39 4.78
N ALA A 57 7.86 -4.08 4.25
CA ALA A 57 7.57 -2.77 3.67
C ALA A 57 7.58 -1.61 4.70
N ALA A 58 7.56 -1.92 6.00
CA ALA A 58 7.70 -0.93 7.06
C ALA A 58 9.15 -0.72 7.52
N ALA A 59 10.12 -1.51 7.02
CA ALA A 59 11.51 -1.42 7.44
C ALA A 59 12.09 0.01 7.24
N SER A 60 12.79 0.51 8.26
CA SER A 60 13.42 1.84 8.22
C SER A 60 14.74 1.87 7.43
N ALA A 61 15.29 0.72 7.06
CA ALA A 61 16.53 0.60 6.30
C ALA A 61 16.48 -0.63 5.38
N ARG A 62 17.57 -0.87 4.62
CA ARG A 62 17.72 -2.00 3.69
C ARG A 62 16.71 -2.04 2.54
N ALA A 63 16.16 -0.88 2.18
CA ALA A 63 15.14 -0.77 1.14
C ALA A 63 15.56 -1.44 -0.17
N GLN A 64 16.80 -1.28 -0.62
CA GLN A 64 17.26 -1.87 -1.88
C GLN A 64 17.29 -3.40 -1.85
N ASP A 65 17.72 -4.00 -0.74
CA ASP A 65 17.74 -5.46 -0.57
C ASP A 65 16.31 -6.00 -0.59
N ILE A 66 15.42 -5.36 0.17
CA ILE A 66 14.02 -5.75 0.31
C ILE A 66 13.26 -5.57 -1.01
N LEU A 67 13.44 -4.44 -1.72
CA LEU A 67 12.86 -4.22 -3.05
C LEU A 67 13.33 -5.27 -4.06
N SER A 68 14.61 -5.60 -4.04
CA SER A 68 15.16 -6.64 -4.92
C SER A 68 14.51 -8.01 -4.64
N ALA A 69 14.33 -8.35 -3.36
CA ALA A 69 13.64 -9.57 -2.95
C ALA A 69 12.15 -9.57 -3.35
N PHE A 70 11.44 -8.45 -3.18
CA PHE A 70 10.04 -8.33 -3.61
C PHE A 70 9.89 -8.49 -5.12
N HIS A 71 10.76 -7.87 -5.92
CA HIS A 71 10.73 -8.04 -7.36
C HIS A 71 11.04 -9.47 -7.79
N ALA A 72 12.01 -10.14 -7.16
CA ALA A 72 12.32 -11.54 -7.42
C ALA A 72 11.13 -12.46 -7.09
N CYS A 73 10.52 -12.27 -5.92
CA CYS A 73 9.35 -13.02 -5.48
C CYS A 73 8.16 -12.78 -6.43
N LEU A 74 7.90 -11.53 -6.82
CA LEU A 74 6.81 -11.17 -7.74
C LEU A 74 6.92 -11.86 -9.10
N LEU A 75 8.13 -12.11 -9.59
CA LEU A 75 8.35 -12.82 -10.86
C LEU A 75 8.03 -14.32 -10.78
N ALA A 76 8.18 -14.92 -9.59
CA ALA A 76 7.95 -16.35 -9.35
C ALA A 76 6.58 -16.65 -8.74
N GLU A 77 5.90 -15.65 -8.16
CA GLU A 77 4.62 -15.82 -7.49
C GLU A 77 3.50 -16.14 -8.50
N HIS A 78 2.60 -17.04 -8.10
CA HIS A 78 1.43 -17.48 -8.87
C HIS A 78 0.11 -17.06 -8.23
N ASP A 79 0.08 -16.86 -6.92
CA ASP A 79 -1.08 -16.42 -6.17
C ASP A 79 -1.38 -14.94 -6.47
N PRO A 80 -2.57 -14.62 -7.03
CA PRO A 80 -2.94 -13.25 -7.36
C PRO A 80 -2.96 -12.29 -6.16
N ALA A 81 -3.45 -12.74 -5.00
CA ALA A 81 -3.50 -11.89 -3.81
C ALA A 81 -2.08 -11.58 -3.31
N VAL A 82 -1.17 -12.56 -3.35
CA VAL A 82 0.24 -12.32 -2.98
C VAL A 82 0.91 -11.36 -3.97
N ARG A 83 0.65 -11.48 -5.29
CA ARG A 83 1.15 -10.51 -6.28
C ARG A 83 0.69 -9.08 -5.98
N ALA A 84 -0.61 -8.90 -5.70
CA ALA A 84 -1.16 -7.60 -5.31
C ALA A 84 -0.50 -7.08 -4.01
N GLY A 85 -0.35 -7.95 -3.00
CA GLY A 85 0.32 -7.61 -1.74
C GLY A 85 1.78 -7.20 -1.92
N LEU A 86 2.56 -7.90 -2.74
CA LEU A 86 3.94 -7.56 -3.08
C LEU A 86 4.04 -6.21 -3.79
N VAL A 87 3.14 -5.92 -4.72
CA VAL A 87 3.10 -4.63 -5.42
C VAL A 87 2.82 -3.48 -4.45
N LEU A 88 1.85 -3.64 -3.54
CA LEU A 88 1.55 -2.62 -2.53
C LEU A 88 2.69 -2.47 -1.51
N ALA A 89 3.37 -3.56 -1.16
CA ALA A 89 4.57 -3.55 -0.34
C ALA A 89 5.72 -2.75 -0.99
N ILE A 90 5.94 -2.97 -2.29
CA ILE A 90 6.91 -2.18 -3.10
C ILE A 90 6.53 -0.70 -3.06
N ALA A 91 5.25 -0.34 -3.25
CA ALA A 91 4.80 1.05 -3.20
C ALA A 91 5.03 1.71 -1.83
N GLN A 92 4.68 1.01 -0.76
CA GLN A 92 4.87 1.53 0.60
C GLN A 92 6.36 1.74 0.90
N LEU A 93 7.21 0.77 0.58
CA LEU A 93 8.64 0.85 0.83
C LEU A 93 9.28 1.96 -0.02
N ALA A 94 8.93 2.05 -1.30
CA ALA A 94 9.38 3.12 -2.18
C ALA A 94 8.96 4.51 -1.68
N ARG A 95 7.74 4.64 -1.12
CA ARG A 95 7.29 5.90 -0.52
C ARG A 95 8.10 6.27 0.71
N ALA A 96 8.39 5.29 1.57
CA ALA A 96 9.18 5.51 2.79
C ALA A 96 10.64 5.92 2.49
N HIS A 97 11.20 5.45 1.39
CA HIS A 97 12.61 5.65 1.01
C HIS A 97 12.81 6.55 -0.21
N GLN A 98 11.75 7.18 -0.72
CA GLN A 98 11.76 8.08 -1.89
C GLN A 98 12.39 7.44 -3.15
N ASP A 99 12.07 6.16 -3.41
CA ASP A 99 12.59 5.44 -4.57
C ASP A 99 11.88 5.87 -5.88
N SER A 100 12.51 6.81 -6.60
CA SER A 100 12.00 7.32 -7.87
C SER A 100 11.87 6.27 -8.99
N PRO A 101 12.80 5.30 -9.15
CA PRO A 101 12.66 4.22 -10.14
C PRO A 101 11.34 3.43 -10.03
N THR A 102 10.85 3.19 -8.81
CA THR A 102 9.57 2.49 -8.58
C THR A 102 8.39 3.20 -9.24
N VAL A 103 8.38 4.54 -9.29
CA VAL A 103 7.29 5.31 -9.94
C VAL A 103 7.22 4.98 -11.43
N VAL A 104 8.37 4.92 -12.10
CA VAL A 104 8.46 4.62 -13.54
C VAL A 104 8.04 3.18 -13.79
N TRP A 105 8.50 2.25 -12.94
CA TRP A 105 8.11 0.84 -13.02
C TRP A 105 6.61 0.64 -12.85
N MET A 106 5.99 1.25 -11.84
CA MET A 106 4.54 1.16 -11.63
C MET A 106 3.75 1.70 -12.80
N ARG A 107 4.20 2.82 -13.38
CA ARG A 107 3.59 3.36 -14.60
C ARG A 107 3.61 2.36 -15.74
N ALA A 108 4.77 1.76 -16.01
CA ALA A 108 4.89 0.74 -17.05
C ALA A 108 3.97 -0.47 -16.77
N CYS A 109 3.85 -0.89 -15.51
CA CYS A 109 3.04 -2.06 -15.15
C CYS A 109 1.53 -1.85 -15.31
N TRP A 110 0.96 -0.73 -14.86
CA TRP A 110 -0.48 -0.52 -15.01
C TRP A 110 -0.88 -0.20 -16.46
N SER A 111 0.03 0.41 -17.24
CA SER A 111 -0.20 0.70 -18.66
C SER A 111 -0.08 -0.53 -19.57
N ASP A 112 0.63 -1.58 -19.15
CA ASP A 112 0.81 -2.81 -19.94
C ASP A 112 -0.44 -3.71 -19.88
N PRO A 113 -1.20 -3.87 -20.98
CA PRO A 113 -2.41 -4.68 -21.00
C PRO A 113 -2.14 -6.18 -20.88
N ALA A 114 -0.90 -6.65 -21.06
CA ALA A 114 -0.53 -8.05 -20.87
C ALA A 114 -0.38 -8.43 -19.38
N ARG A 115 -0.34 -7.43 -18.48
CA ARG A 115 -0.27 -7.67 -17.03
C ARG A 115 -1.62 -8.09 -16.48
N GLN A 116 -1.56 -8.91 -15.44
CA GLN A 116 -2.74 -9.42 -14.76
C GLN A 116 -3.51 -8.29 -14.05
N PRO A 117 -4.85 -8.38 -13.93
CA PRO A 117 -5.68 -7.31 -13.40
C PRO A 117 -5.25 -6.82 -12.01
N GLU A 118 -4.96 -7.73 -11.10
CA GLU A 118 -4.57 -7.44 -9.72
C GLU A 118 -3.23 -6.69 -9.63
N VAL A 119 -2.29 -6.99 -10.54
CA VAL A 119 -1.01 -6.28 -10.65
C VAL A 119 -1.24 -4.87 -11.20
N ARG A 120 -2.09 -4.72 -12.22
CA ARG A 120 -2.40 -3.41 -12.82
C ARG A 120 -3.12 -2.49 -11.84
N VAL A 121 -4.13 -3.00 -11.14
CA VAL A 121 -4.86 -2.24 -10.10
C VAL A 121 -3.94 -1.86 -8.96
N SER A 122 -3.13 -2.79 -8.44
CA SER A 122 -2.21 -2.52 -7.33
C SER A 122 -1.10 -1.54 -7.71
N THR A 123 -0.58 -1.61 -8.94
CA THR A 123 0.43 -0.65 -9.43
C THR A 123 -0.17 0.72 -9.73
N ALA A 124 -1.43 0.81 -10.14
CA ALA A 124 -2.13 2.09 -10.27
C ALA A 124 -2.35 2.75 -8.89
N LEU A 125 -2.79 1.98 -7.89
CA LEU A 125 -2.89 2.45 -6.50
C LEU A 125 -1.52 2.93 -5.99
N GLY A 126 -0.48 2.10 -6.14
CA GLY A 126 0.87 2.44 -5.73
C GLY A 126 1.39 3.71 -6.42
N TRP A 127 1.18 3.85 -7.73
CA TRP A 127 1.58 5.03 -8.49
C TRP A 127 0.88 6.30 -8.00
N MET A 128 -0.43 6.25 -7.77
CA MET A 128 -1.18 7.38 -7.20
C MET A 128 -0.74 7.70 -5.76
N CYS A 129 -0.26 6.71 -5.00
CA CYS A 129 0.34 6.95 -3.69
C CYS A 129 1.77 7.52 -3.76
N LEU A 130 2.49 7.39 -4.87
CA LEU A 130 3.87 7.84 -4.99
C LEU A 130 4.01 9.20 -5.67
N THR A 131 2.95 9.72 -6.27
CA THR A 131 2.99 10.97 -7.06
C THR A 131 1.84 11.89 -6.71
N ASP A 132 2.09 13.20 -6.79
CA ASP A 132 1.05 14.23 -6.75
C ASP A 132 0.63 14.65 -8.17
N LEU A 133 0.92 13.83 -9.18
CA LEU A 133 0.57 14.10 -10.56
C LEU A 133 -0.94 13.92 -10.76
N PRO A 134 -1.56 14.69 -11.68
CA PRO A 134 -2.95 14.45 -12.03
C PRO A 134 -3.12 13.02 -12.57
N VAL A 135 -4.18 12.36 -12.14
CA VAL A 135 -4.48 10.98 -12.55
C VAL A 135 -4.78 10.96 -14.06
N PRO A 136 -4.04 10.19 -14.88
CA PRO A 136 -4.28 10.11 -16.31
C PRO A 136 -5.64 9.49 -16.65
N ASP A 137 -6.31 9.97 -17.70
CA ASP A 137 -7.59 9.40 -18.16
C ASP A 137 -7.48 7.91 -18.51
N GLU A 138 -6.34 7.48 -19.05
CA GLU A 138 -6.02 6.08 -19.34
C GLU A 138 -5.98 5.20 -18.07
N LEU A 139 -5.50 5.75 -16.96
CA LEU A 139 -5.48 5.08 -15.66
C LEU A 139 -6.90 4.97 -15.11
N LEU A 140 -7.69 6.04 -15.19
CA LEU A 140 -9.09 6.04 -14.77
C LEU A 140 -9.93 5.03 -15.56
N ALA A 141 -9.81 5.02 -16.89
CA ALA A 141 -10.51 4.06 -17.74
C ALA A 141 -10.15 2.61 -17.39
N MET A 142 -8.86 2.34 -17.16
CA MET A 142 -8.39 1.03 -16.72
C MET A 142 -8.99 0.63 -15.36
N LEU A 143 -9.01 1.53 -14.38
CA LEU A 143 -9.56 1.24 -13.06
C LEU A 143 -11.07 0.96 -13.12
N VAL A 144 -11.81 1.67 -13.96
CA VAL A 144 -13.25 1.40 -14.16
C VAL A 144 -13.47 -0.02 -14.69
N ASP A 145 -12.61 -0.49 -15.59
CA ASP A 145 -12.72 -1.83 -16.17
C ASP A 145 -12.22 -2.93 -15.22
N LEU A 146 -11.16 -2.67 -14.44
CA LEU A 146 -10.44 -3.72 -13.68
C LEU A 146 -10.70 -3.72 -12.17
N ALA A 147 -11.16 -2.62 -11.58
CA ALA A 147 -11.57 -2.57 -10.16
C ALA A 147 -12.97 -3.16 -9.98
N THR A 148 -13.14 -4.40 -10.41
CA THR A 148 -14.40 -5.15 -10.30
C THR A 148 -14.58 -5.70 -8.88
N HIS A 149 -15.78 -6.21 -8.59
CA HIS A 149 -16.05 -6.90 -7.34
C HIS A 149 -15.14 -8.12 -7.11
N GLU A 150 -14.76 -8.82 -8.19
CA GLU A 150 -13.84 -9.97 -8.11
C GLU A 150 -12.44 -9.53 -7.66
N THR A 151 -11.90 -8.45 -8.26
CA THR A 151 -10.63 -7.86 -7.83
C THR A 151 -10.71 -7.37 -6.39
N ALA A 152 -11.83 -6.76 -5.98
CA ALA A 152 -12.03 -6.33 -4.60
C ALA A 152 -12.04 -7.49 -3.61
N GLN A 153 -12.71 -8.61 -3.92
CA GLN A 153 -12.70 -9.81 -3.07
C GLN A 153 -11.31 -10.43 -2.96
N LEU A 154 -10.58 -10.50 -4.08
CA LEU A 154 -9.21 -10.99 -4.14
C LEU A 154 -8.27 -10.15 -3.26
N MET A 155 -8.46 -8.82 -3.26
CA MET A 155 -7.63 -7.90 -2.49
C MET A 155 -8.11 -7.69 -1.05
N ALA A 156 -9.34 -8.09 -0.69
CA ALA A 156 -9.89 -7.96 0.66
C ALA A 156 -8.99 -8.49 1.81
N PRO A 157 -8.28 -9.63 1.69
CA PRO A 157 -7.40 -10.08 2.77
C PRO A 157 -6.14 -9.23 2.97
N LEU A 158 -5.81 -8.33 2.03
CA LEU A 158 -4.59 -7.54 2.09
C LEU A 158 -4.63 -6.53 3.26
N PRO A 159 -3.53 -6.37 4.01
CA PRO A 159 -3.47 -5.43 5.14
C PRO A 159 -3.86 -4.00 4.77
N TRP A 160 -3.47 -3.53 3.57
CA TRP A 160 -3.84 -2.20 3.07
C TRP A 160 -5.35 -2.04 2.83
N MET A 161 -6.01 -3.09 2.32
CA MET A 161 -7.45 -3.06 2.09
C MET A 161 -8.21 -3.12 3.42
N ARG A 162 -7.78 -3.99 4.34
CA ARG A 162 -8.35 -4.06 5.70
C ARG A 162 -8.22 -2.76 6.48
N ALA A 163 -7.11 -2.04 6.31
CA ALA A 163 -6.92 -0.74 6.94
C ALA A 163 -7.86 0.34 6.37
N ALA A 164 -8.28 0.21 5.10
CA ALA A 164 -9.21 1.13 4.45
C ALA A 164 -10.68 0.71 4.61
N GLU A 165 -10.92 -0.57 4.86
CA GLU A 165 -12.23 -1.20 4.99
C GLU A 165 -13.09 -0.48 6.05
N ASN A 166 -14.38 -0.30 5.74
CA ASN A 166 -15.40 0.03 6.73
C ASN A 166 -16.30 -1.20 6.96
N THR A 167 -17.35 -1.04 7.76
CA THR A 167 -18.32 -2.08 8.11
C THR A 167 -18.93 -2.84 6.92
N ASN A 168 -18.83 -2.32 5.68
CA ASN A 168 -19.42 -2.91 4.47
C ASN A 168 -18.47 -3.80 3.65
N GLY A 169 -17.22 -3.98 4.05
CA GLY A 169 -16.35 -4.97 3.41
C GLY A 169 -15.70 -4.54 2.10
N ASP A 170 -15.60 -3.24 1.84
CA ASP A 170 -15.23 -2.69 0.53
C ASP A 170 -13.96 -1.83 0.54
N GLY A 171 -12.83 -2.43 0.94
CA GLY A 171 -11.55 -1.74 1.07
C GLY A 171 -11.04 -1.12 -0.24
N LEU A 172 -11.12 -1.87 -1.35
CA LEU A 172 -10.59 -1.41 -2.66
C LEU A 172 -11.37 -0.22 -3.22
N HIS A 173 -12.70 -0.30 -3.32
CA HIS A 173 -13.46 0.81 -3.89
C HIS A 173 -13.43 2.02 -2.95
N ARG A 174 -13.31 1.81 -1.64
CA ARG A 174 -13.09 2.91 -0.70
C ARG A 174 -11.74 3.58 -0.90
N CYS A 175 -10.65 2.83 -1.05
CA CYS A 175 -9.34 3.38 -1.41
C CYS A 175 -9.44 4.23 -2.67
N LEU A 176 -10.03 3.69 -3.74
CA LEU A 176 -10.19 4.40 -5.00
C LEU A 176 -11.02 5.67 -4.86
N ARG A 177 -12.15 5.61 -4.13
CA ARG A 177 -12.97 6.80 -3.85
C ARG A 177 -12.18 7.89 -3.13
N ILE A 178 -11.45 7.54 -2.08
CA ILE A 178 -10.66 8.51 -1.30
C ILE A 178 -9.57 9.14 -2.16
N MET A 179 -8.88 8.34 -2.99
CA MET A 179 -7.77 8.81 -3.81
C MET A 179 -8.22 9.67 -5.00
N LEU A 180 -9.34 9.31 -5.63
CA LEU A 180 -9.86 10.01 -6.82
C LEU A 180 -10.76 11.20 -6.45
N HIS A 181 -11.40 11.17 -5.28
CA HIS A 181 -12.34 12.19 -4.83
C HIS A 181 -12.05 12.59 -3.36
N PRO A 182 -10.89 13.20 -3.08
CA PRO A 182 -10.50 13.57 -1.72
C PRO A 182 -11.40 14.64 -1.08
N ASP A 183 -12.15 15.40 -1.88
CA ASP A 183 -13.03 16.48 -1.43
C ASP A 183 -14.48 16.05 -1.18
N THR A 184 -14.86 14.81 -1.50
CA THR A 184 -16.17 14.27 -1.10
C THR A 184 -16.10 13.78 0.34
N PRO A 185 -16.81 14.41 1.30
CA PRO A 185 -16.88 13.89 2.66
C PRO A 185 -17.47 12.47 2.62
N ASP A 186 -16.93 11.58 3.44
CA ASP A 186 -17.51 10.24 3.61
C ASP A 186 -18.99 10.42 3.97
N ALA A 187 -19.89 9.82 3.19
CA ALA A 187 -21.33 9.99 3.40
C ALA A 187 -21.82 9.57 4.80
N GLN A 188 -20.97 8.88 5.56
CA GLN A 188 -21.18 8.48 6.96
C GLN A 188 -20.88 9.57 8.00
N ASP A 189 -20.22 10.67 7.63
CA ASP A 189 -20.06 11.85 8.50
C ASP A 189 -21.37 12.68 8.60
N ARG A 190 -22.44 12.23 7.92
CA ARG A 190 -23.80 12.79 8.01
C ARG A 190 -24.75 12.02 8.93
N ASP A 191 -24.35 10.82 9.36
CA ASP A 191 -25.17 9.95 10.22
C ASP A 191 -24.61 9.87 11.65
N ASP A 192 -23.91 10.90 12.12
CA ASP A 192 -23.74 11.12 13.56
C ASP A 192 -24.96 11.91 14.09
N PRO A 193 -25.87 11.28 14.86
CA PRO A 193 -26.95 12.00 15.52
C PRO A 193 -26.47 13.00 16.59
N TRP A 194 -25.15 13.10 16.82
CA TRP A 194 -24.52 13.96 17.81
C TRP A 194 -23.48 14.95 17.27
N SER A 195 -23.31 15.07 15.95
CA SER A 195 -22.51 16.14 15.33
C SER A 195 -23.27 17.46 15.21
#